data_AF-X1U7N8-F1
#
_entry.id   AF-X1U7N8-F1
#
_cell.length_a   1.000
_cell.length_b   1.000
_cell.length_c   1.000
_cell.angle_alpha   90.00
_cell.angle_beta   90.00
_cell.angle_gamma   90.00
#
_symmetry.space_group_name_H-M   'P 1'
#
loop_
_entity.id
_entity.type
_entity.pdbx_description
1 polymer ?
#
loop_
_entity_poly.entity_id
_entity_poly.type
_entity_poly.pdbx_seq_one_letter_code
_entity_poly.pdbx_strand_id
1 'polypeptide(L)'
;MANIFREAKQLLETKSILEMTQEEVLTVNAAQIPLDILPEFNHMTTLEGLEVLARLLEEASRGNKKVEASQAKAERRKRKKLEVVESHA
;
A
#
# COMPACT_ATOMS: atom_id res chain seq x y z
N MET A 1 -1.83 -6.86 -1.76
CA MET A 1 -0.41 -6.56 -1.52
C MET A 1 -0.18 -6.63 -0.03
N ALA A 2 0.74 -7.48 0.42
CA ALA A 2 1.22 -7.42 1.79
C ALA A 2 1.97 -6.10 2.01
N ASN A 3 1.82 -5.47 3.17
CA ASN A 3 2.44 -4.18 3.48
C ASN A 3 3.79 -4.43 4.14
N ILE A 4 4.87 -4.36 3.36
CA ILE A 4 6.24 -4.64 3.82
C ILE A 4 6.65 -3.78 5.02
N PHE A 5 6.15 -2.54 5.10
CA PHE A 5 6.46 -1.63 6.21
C PHE A 5 5.81 -2.08 7.52
N ARG A 6 4.57 -2.59 7.45
CA ARG A 6 3.86 -3.14 8.60
C ARG A 6 4.53 -4.42 9.10
N GLU A 7 4.95 -5.27 8.18
CA GLU A 7 5.65 -6.52 8.48
C GLU A 7 7.03 -6.26 9.12
N ALA A 8 7.83 -5.37 8.54
CA ALA A 8 9.11 -4.95 9.10
C ALA A 8 8.96 -4.34 10.50
N LYS A 9 7.93 -3.50 10.72
CA LYS A 9 7.65 -2.93 12.04
C LYS A 9 7.38 -4.03 13.06
N GLN A 10 6.51 -4.99 12.70
CA GLN A 10 6.17 -6.11 13.58
C GLN A 10 7.38 -7.01 13.88
N LEU A 11 8.25 -7.26 12.90
CA LEU A 11 9.48 -8.02 13.11
C LEU A 11 10.40 -7.33 14.12
N LEU A 12 10.63 -6.03 13.95
CA LEU A 12 11.48 -5.23 14.85
C LEU A 12 10.90 -5.09 16.26
N GLU A 13 9.57 -5.13 16.41
CA GLU A 13 8.90 -5.10 17.73
C GLU A 13 8.94 -6.46 18.46
N THR A 14 9.02 -7.58 17.73
CA THR A 14 8.80 -8.92 18.30
C THR A 14 10.07 -9.70 18.57
N LYS A 15 11.17 -9.42 17.87
CA LYS A 15 12.44 -10.12 18.06
C LYS A 15 13.64 -9.26 17.69
N SER A 16 14.80 -9.63 18.23
CA SER A 16 16.05 -8.98 17.87
C SER A 16 16.49 -9.37 16.46
N ILE A 17 17.27 -8.52 15.79
CA ILE A 17 17.82 -8.79 14.45
C ILE A 17 18.65 -10.09 14.42
N LEU A 18 19.29 -10.45 15.54
CA LEU A 18 20.08 -11.68 15.66
C LEU A 18 19.23 -12.96 15.62
N GLU A 19 17.95 -12.86 15.96
CA GLU A 19 16.99 -13.96 15.97
C GLU A 19 16.15 -14.01 14.68
N MET A 20 16.36 -13.06 13.77
CA MET A 20 15.67 -13.01 12.49
C MET A 20 16.28 -13.99 11.49
N THR A 21 15.43 -14.59 10.67
CA THR A 21 15.88 -15.35 9.50
C THR A 21 16.45 -14.40 8.44
N GLN A 22 17.19 -14.95 7.48
CA GLN A 22 17.71 -14.15 6.37
C GLN A 22 16.60 -13.44 5.59
N GLU A 23 15.45 -14.09 5.38
CA GLU A 23 14.31 -13.50 4.70
C GLU A 23 13.72 -12.32 5.48
N GLU A 24 13.60 -12.46 6.80
CA GLU A 24 13.08 -11.39 7.67
C GLU A 24 14.02 -10.19 7.72
N VAL A 25 15.34 -10.43 7.77
CA VAL A 25 16.35 -9.37 7.67
C VAL A 25 16.24 -8.65 6.33
N LEU A 26 16.04 -9.38 5.22
CA LEU A 26 15.84 -8.77 3.91
C LEU A 26 14.56 -7.93 3.86
N THR A 27 13.47 -8.40 4.46
CA THR A 27 12.21 -7.64 4.59
C THR A 27 12.43 -6.33 5.34
N VAL A 28 13.11 -6.37 6.49
CA VAL A 28 13.41 -5.17 7.29
C VAL A 28 14.31 -4.21 6.51
N ASN A 29 15.40 -4.70 5.92
CA ASN A 29 16.33 -3.88 5.14
C ASN A 29 15.62 -3.20 3.96
N ALA A 30 14.80 -3.95 3.21
CA ALA A 30 14.04 -3.39 2.09
C ALA A 30 13.04 -2.32 2.54
N ALA A 31 12.38 -2.52 3.68
CA ALA A 31 11.44 -1.55 4.26
C ALA A 31 12.14 -0.29 4.81
N GLN A 32 13.43 -0.38 5.12
CA GLN A 32 14.22 0.72 5.68
C GLN A 32 14.82 1.64 4.61
N ILE A 33 15.05 1.15 3.39
CA ILE A 33 15.60 1.94 2.27
C ILE A 33 14.89 3.31 2.10
N PRO A 34 13.54 3.40 2.09
CA PRO A 34 12.89 4.69 1.94
C PRO A 34 13.14 5.64 3.13
N LEU A 35 13.27 5.10 4.34
CA LEU A 35 13.56 5.89 5.55
C LEU A 35 14.97 6.48 5.52
N ASP A 36 15.93 5.75 4.94
CA ASP A 36 17.32 6.19 4.84
C ASP A 36 17.53 7.23 3.73
N ILE A 37 16.67 7.23 2.70
CA ILE A 37 16.79 8.11 1.53
C ILE A 37 15.99 9.40 1.69
N LEU A 38 14.80 9.32 2.29
CA LEU A 38 13.83 10.41 2.29
C LEU A 38 14.04 11.32 3.51
N PRO A 39 14.41 12.60 3.32
CA PRO A 39 14.72 13.52 4.41
C PRO A 39 13.57 13.74 5.39
N GLU A 40 12.34 13.51 4.94
CA GLU A 40 11.13 13.63 5.75
C GLU A 40 11.11 12.67 6.95
N PHE A 41 11.91 11.60 6.93
CA PHE A 41 11.98 10.62 8.02
C PHE A 41 13.19 10.80 8.95
N ASN A 42 14.11 11.74 8.65
CA ASN A 42 15.34 11.94 9.42
C ASN A 42 15.13 12.28 10.91
N HIS A 43 13.94 12.79 11.26
CA HIS A 43 13.57 13.16 12.62
C HIS A 43 12.73 12.09 13.33
N MET A 44 12.43 10.98 12.66
CA MET A 44 11.62 9.90 13.17
C MET A 44 12.49 8.70 13.55
N THR A 45 12.02 7.92 14.51
CA THR A 45 12.58 6.58 14.74
C THR A 45 12.20 5.65 13.58
N THR A 46 12.95 4.55 13.41
CA THR A 46 12.64 3.53 12.39
C THR A 46 11.21 3.02 12.51
N LEU A 47 10.72 2.75 13.74
CA LEU A 47 9.36 2.24 13.96
C LEU A 47 8.29 3.26 13.57
N GLU A 48 8.49 4.54 13.90
CA GLU A 48 7.57 5.62 13.52
C GLU A 48 7.56 5.81 11.99
N GLY A 49 8.74 5.82 11.37
CA GLY A 49 8.87 5.93 9.91
C GLY A 49 8.17 4.78 9.19
N LEU A 50 8.38 3.53 9.64
CA LEU A 50 7.71 2.36 9.09
C LEU A 50 6.18 2.44 9.25
N GLU A 51 5.69 2.95 10.38
CA GLU A 51 4.25 3.15 10.57
C GLU A 51 3.65 4.19 9.62
N VAL A 52 4.34 5.31 9.42
CA VAL A 52 3.91 6.36 8.47
C VAL A 52 3.89 5.80 7.04
N LEU A 53 4.96 5.12 6.61
CA LEU A 53 5.03 4.49 5.29
C LEU A 53 3.92 3.44 5.09
N ALA A 54 3.63 2.65 6.13
CA ALA A 54 2.56 1.67 6.09
C ALA A 54 1.20 2.33 5.84
N ARG A 55 0.90 3.44 6.53
CA ARG A 55 -0.36 4.19 6.36
C ARG A 55 -0.47 4.81 4.97
N LEU A 56 0.61 5.44 4.47
CA LEU A 56 0.64 6.04 3.14
C LEU A 56 0.36 5.02 2.03
N LEU A 57 0.95 3.83 2.12
CA LEU A 57 0.71 2.76 1.16
C LEU A 57 -0.75 2.27 1.18
N GLU A 58 -1.34 2.15 2.37
CA GLU A 58 -2.73 1.75 2.54
C GLU A 58 -3.70 2.80 1.99
N GLU A 59 -3.43 4.08 2.22
CA GLU A 59 -4.21 5.18 1.68
C GLU A 59 -4.15 5.24 0.15
N ALA A 60 -2.97 5.11 -0.43
CA ALA A 60 -2.78 5.04 -1.88
C ALA A 60 -3.56 3.87 -2.49
N SER A 61 -3.53 2.69 -1.83
CA SER A 61 -4.27 1.51 -2.30
C SER A 61 -5.79 1.69 -2.25
N ARG A 62 -6.31 2.44 -1.27
CA ARG A 62 -7.74 2.74 -1.15
C ARG A 62 -8.18 3.78 -2.18
N GLY A 63 -7.33 4.76 -2.48
CA GLY A 63 -7.54 5.75 -3.52
C GLY A 63 -7.75 5.10 -4.89
N ASN A 64 -6.86 4.19 -5.28
CA ASN A 64 -6.94 3.49 -6.57
C ASN A 64 -8.23 2.67 -6.71
N LYS A 65 -8.66 1.95 -5.67
CA LYS A 65 -9.91 1.17 -5.69
C LYS A 65 -11.15 2.04 -5.91
N LYS A 66 -11.17 3.27 -5.38
CA LYS A 66 -12.30 4.20 -5.60
C LYS A 66 -12.37 4.67 -7.05
N VAL A 67 -11.23 4.88 -7.70
CA VAL A 67 -11.15 5.28 -9.11
C VAL A 67 -11.66 4.16 -10.01
N GLU A 68 -11.17 2.93 -9.82
CA GLU A 68 -11.61 1.75 -10.57
C GLU A 68 -13.12 1.51 -10.43
N ALA A 69 -13.65 1.57 -9.20
CA ALA A 69 -15.08 1.39 -8.94
C ALA A 69 -15.94 2.48 -9.62
N SER A 70 -15.44 3.71 -9.70
CA SER A 70 -16.11 4.83 -10.38
C SER A 70 -16.12 4.63 -11.89
N GLN A 71 -15.00 4.18 -12.47
CA GLN A 71 -14.89 3.86 -13.90
C GLN A 71 -15.81 2.68 -14.29
N ALA A 72 -15.81 1.59 -13.51
CA ALA A 72 -16.67 0.44 -13.75
C ALA A 72 -18.18 0.79 -13.72
N LYS A 73 -18.60 1.66 -12.80
CA LYS A 73 -19.99 2.16 -12.74
C LYS A 73 -20.33 3.04 -13.95
N ALA A 74 -19.41 3.91 -14.37
CA ALA A 74 -19.62 4.77 -15.53
C ALA A 74 -19.75 3.95 -16.82
N GLU A 75 -18.93 2.91 -16.98
CA GLU A 75 -18.98 2.05 -18.15
C GLU A 75 -20.24 1.17 -18.20
N ARG A 76 -20.66 0.62 -17.05
CA ARG A 76 -21.93 -0.14 -16.96
C ARG A 76 -23.15 0.72 -17.29
N ARG A 77 -23.13 2.00 -16.93
CA ARG A 77 -24.20 2.97 -17.29
C ARG A 77 -24.20 3.29 -18.79
N LYS A 78 -23.02 3.40 -19.42
CA LYS A 78 -22.91 3.58 -20.88
C LYS A 78 -23.45 2.36 -21.63
N ARG A 79 -23.09 1.14 -21.23
CA ARG A 79 -23.57 -0.10 -21.86
C ARG A 79 -25.09 -0.24 -21.77
N LYS A 80 -25.68 0.00 -20.59
CA LYS A 80 -27.15 0.00 -20.42
C LYS A 80 -27.85 1.04 -21.30
N LYS A 81 -27.26 2.23 -21.48
CA LYS A 81 -27.85 3.25 -22.37
C LYS A 81 -27.79 2.82 -23.84
N LEU A 82 -26.72 2.17 -24.29
CA LEU A 82 -26.60 1.66 -25.66
C LEU A 82 -27.66 0.58 -25.94
N GLU A 83 -27.81 -0.41 -25.04
CA GLU A 83 -28.82 -1.47 -25.20
C GLU A 83 -30.25 -0.92 -25.28
N VAL A 84 -30.59 0.08 -24.46
CA VAL A 84 -31.95 0.68 -24.47
C VAL A 84 -32.23 1.40 -25.79
N VAL A 85 -31.22 2.04 -26.38
CA VAL A 85 -31.34 2.74 -27.67
C VAL A 85 -31.47 1.75 -28.82
N GLU A 86 -30.71 0.64 -28.80
CA GLU A 86 -30.82 -0.42 -29.81
C GLU A 86 -32.13 -1.21 -29.72
N SER A 87 -32.78 -1.25 -28.55
CA SER A 87 -34.06 -1.95 -28.35
C SER A 87 -35.29 -1.16 -28.84
N HIS A 88 -35.12 0.11 -29.24
CA HIS A 88 -36.20 1.01 -29.67
C HIS A 88 -36.01 1.55 -31.10
N ALA A 89 -35.03 1.01 -31.85
CA ALA A 89 -34.83 1.27 -33.28
C ALA A 89 -35.43 0.14 -34.11
#